data_AF-A0A9E3W9J1-F1
#
_entry.id   AF-A0A9E3W9J1-F1
#
_cell.length_a   1.000
_cell.length_b   1.000
_cell.length_c   1.000
_cell.angle_alpha   90.00
_cell.angle_beta   90.00
_cell.angle_gamma   90.00
#
_symmetry.space_group_name_H-M   'P 1'
#
loop_
_entity.id
_entity.type
_entity.pdbx_description
1 polymer ?
#
loop_
_entity_poly.entity_id
_entity_poly.type
_entity_poly.pdbx_seq_one_letter_code
_entity_poly.pdbx_strand_id
1 'polypeptide(L)'
;MDPRLIRANIALFQGKRNETRRLLEDYAVDQENPEVAQREPMILWLDAHARPKHTERVSGLTTVVDQVPADSPYHQMAKSYLQEEEHYTQLLDVEKQRKPGVRRWQVVSALVAVAVVIGAFIVFGQLNAPPPIVEATEQVTEEPTVLPTSTPIVQNTPAPATLADGSLPTTGFEILGYNGAMTVRGIDQDVRFVVDTNGNEVKPADAGAKFYGLLVEFQCLIPLCNDAPEAELYVQLNTGNFRVLASEGVSIAGEPALSRRVSQGQTTRGWVIFEIPRSNPPTDLVIWPPAPQGSDTRPDPVVVGLPG
;
A
#
# COMPACT_ATOMS: atom_id res chain seq x y z
N MET A 1 28.66 -2.93 -15.24
CA MET A 1 27.28 -2.40 -15.09
C MET A 1 27.38 -0.90 -14.84
N ASP A 2 26.66 -0.07 -15.61
CA ASP A 2 26.73 1.40 -15.49
C ASP A 2 26.10 1.87 -14.15
N PRO A 3 26.74 2.79 -13.40
CA PRO A 3 26.24 3.27 -12.11
C PRO A 3 24.88 4.00 -12.20
N ARG A 4 24.46 4.49 -13.36
CA ARG A 4 23.13 5.08 -13.56
C ARG A 4 22.03 4.03 -13.55
N LEU A 5 22.27 2.85 -14.13
CA LEU A 5 21.30 1.76 -14.12
C LEU A 5 21.08 1.22 -12.69
N ILE A 6 22.15 1.18 -11.89
CA ILE A 6 22.06 0.87 -10.45
C ILE A 6 21.22 1.93 -9.72
N ARG A 7 21.48 3.23 -9.97
CA ARG A 7 20.70 4.33 -9.38
C ARG A 7 19.24 4.33 -9.82
N ALA A 8 18.97 3.99 -11.09
CA ALA A 8 17.62 3.89 -11.64
C ALA A 8 16.82 2.79 -10.93
N ASN A 9 17.45 1.63 -10.69
CA ASN A 9 16.86 0.53 -9.93
C ASN A 9 16.59 0.92 -8.47
N ILE A 10 17.55 1.57 -7.79
CA ILE A 10 17.35 2.08 -6.42
C ILE A 10 16.21 3.10 -6.37
N ALA A 11 16.17 4.04 -7.31
CA ALA A 11 15.10 5.03 -7.41
C ALA A 11 13.73 4.37 -7.61
N LEU A 12 13.67 3.30 -8.42
CA LEU A 12 12.44 2.55 -8.66
C LEU A 12 11.92 1.91 -7.37
N PHE A 13 12.80 1.25 -6.59
CA PHE A 13 12.45 0.66 -5.29
C PHE A 13 12.03 1.71 -4.25
N GLN A 14 12.54 2.94 -4.35
CA GLN A 14 12.10 4.07 -3.53
C GLN A 14 10.78 4.70 -4.00
N GLY A 15 10.14 4.16 -5.05
CA GLY A 15 8.92 4.72 -5.63
C GLY A 15 9.14 5.99 -6.47
N LYS A 16 10.39 6.41 -6.71
CA LYS A 16 10.75 7.62 -7.45
C LYS A 16 10.74 7.36 -8.97
N ARG A 17 9.55 7.06 -9.51
CA ARG A 17 9.32 6.68 -10.91
C ARG A 17 9.83 7.69 -11.94
N ASN A 18 9.63 8.99 -11.70
CA ASN A 18 10.11 10.04 -12.61
C ASN A 18 11.65 10.10 -12.64
N GLU A 19 12.29 9.89 -11.49
CA GLU A 19 13.76 9.87 -11.39
C GLU A 19 14.34 8.63 -12.07
N THR A 20 13.69 7.46 -11.93
CA THR A 20 14.06 6.26 -12.69
C THR A 20 14.06 6.55 -14.19
N ARG A 21 12.98 7.14 -14.73
CA ARG A 21 12.89 7.48 -16.16
C ARG A 21 13.98 8.47 -16.59
N ARG A 22 14.19 9.53 -15.83
CA ARG A 22 15.25 10.51 -16.08
C ARG A 22 16.63 9.83 -16.17
N LEU A 23 16.94 8.92 -15.24
CA LEU A 23 18.21 8.19 -15.23
C LEU A 23 18.36 7.21 -16.40
N LEU A 24 17.27 6.61 -16.88
CA LEU A 24 17.28 5.75 -18.07
C LEU A 24 17.47 6.57 -19.35
N GLU A 25 16.81 7.72 -19.45
CA GLU A 25 16.97 8.67 -20.57
C GLU A 25 18.42 9.20 -20.61
N ASP A 26 18.96 9.65 -19.48
CA ASP A 26 20.37 10.08 -19.34
C ASP A 26 21.34 8.95 -19.74
N TYR A 27 21.03 7.69 -19.39
CA TYR A 27 21.86 6.55 -19.77
C TYR A 27 21.85 6.31 -21.28
N ALA A 28 20.67 6.36 -21.91
CA ALA A 28 20.50 6.09 -23.34
C ALA A 28 21.17 7.16 -24.22
N VAL A 29 21.10 8.43 -23.81
CA VAL A 29 21.72 9.56 -24.53
C VAL A 29 23.24 9.43 -24.62
N ASP A 30 23.87 8.87 -23.58
CA ASP A 30 25.32 8.72 -23.52
C ASP A 30 25.85 7.45 -24.21
N GLN A 31 24.98 6.59 -24.73
CA GLN A 31 25.41 5.42 -25.51
C GLN A 31 25.72 5.80 -26.94
N GLU A 32 26.71 5.12 -27.54
CA GLU A 32 27.09 5.31 -28.96
C GLU A 32 25.91 5.07 -29.91
N ASN A 33 24.98 4.17 -29.52
CA ASN A 33 23.74 3.93 -30.24
C ASN A 33 22.54 3.95 -29.27
N PRO A 34 21.87 5.10 -29.11
CA PRO A 34 20.74 5.25 -28.19
C PRO A 34 19.57 4.30 -28.48
N GLU A 35 19.29 4.01 -29.75
CA GLU A 35 18.19 3.12 -30.14
C GLU A 35 18.45 1.67 -29.70
N VAL A 36 19.69 1.21 -29.82
CA VAL A 36 20.10 -0.13 -29.36
C VAL A 36 20.08 -0.19 -27.84
N ALA A 37 20.56 0.85 -27.17
CA ALA A 37 20.55 0.96 -25.71
C ALA A 37 19.13 0.88 -25.14
N GLN A 38 18.17 1.59 -25.75
CA GLN A 38 16.76 1.55 -25.33
C GLN A 38 16.11 0.16 -25.46
N ARG A 39 16.68 -0.72 -26.30
CA ARG A 39 16.20 -2.11 -26.48
C ARG A 39 16.91 -3.11 -25.57
N GLU A 40 17.83 -2.67 -24.71
CA GLU A 40 18.44 -3.57 -23.75
C GLU A 40 17.38 -4.14 -22.79
N PRO A 41 17.39 -5.45 -22.51
CA PRO A 41 16.35 -6.10 -21.70
C PRO A 41 16.09 -5.46 -20.34
N MET A 42 17.17 -5.05 -19.66
CA MET A 42 17.07 -4.41 -18.34
C MET A 42 16.44 -3.01 -18.43
N ILE A 43 16.68 -2.27 -19.51
CA ILE A 43 16.14 -0.92 -19.70
C ILE A 43 14.65 -0.99 -19.99
N LEU A 44 14.23 -1.90 -20.88
CA LEU A 44 12.81 -2.16 -21.13
C LEU A 44 12.07 -2.57 -19.85
N TRP A 45 12.70 -3.42 -19.02
CA TRP A 45 12.16 -3.83 -17.72
C TRP A 45 11.99 -2.65 -16.75
N LEU A 46 13.03 -1.82 -16.58
CA LEU A 46 12.99 -0.68 -15.68
C LEU A 46 12.02 0.40 -16.18
N ASP A 47 11.96 0.67 -17.49
CA ASP A 47 11.00 1.60 -18.10
C ASP A 47 9.56 1.17 -17.82
N ALA A 48 9.24 -0.11 -18.07
CA ALA A 48 7.91 -0.65 -17.85
C ALA A 48 7.43 -0.38 -16.41
N HIS A 49 8.26 -0.69 -15.40
CA HIS A 49 7.92 -0.48 -14.00
C HIS A 49 7.91 0.98 -13.56
N ALA A 50 8.65 1.86 -14.23
CA ALA A 50 8.64 3.29 -13.95
C ALA A 50 7.38 4.00 -14.47
N ARG A 51 6.51 3.33 -15.25
CA ARG A 51 5.26 3.94 -15.73
C ARG A 51 4.27 4.19 -14.57
N PRO A 52 3.64 5.38 -14.54
CA PRO A 52 2.82 5.80 -13.40
C PRO A 52 1.50 5.03 -13.32
N LYS A 53 0.85 4.77 -14.46
CA LYS A 53 -0.42 4.07 -14.51
C LYS A 53 -0.20 2.56 -14.63
N HIS A 54 -1.09 1.80 -14.00
CA HIS A 54 -1.06 0.34 -14.04
C HIS A 54 -1.18 -0.20 -15.48
N THR A 55 -2.12 0.31 -16.28
CA THR A 55 -2.32 -0.12 -17.67
C THR A 55 -1.10 0.14 -18.55
N GLU A 56 -0.43 1.28 -18.36
CA GLU A 56 0.79 1.65 -19.08
C GLU A 56 1.95 0.70 -18.70
N ARG A 57 2.05 0.31 -17.43
CA ARG A 57 3.02 -0.68 -16.94
C ARG A 57 2.79 -2.06 -17.54
N VAL A 58 1.55 -2.55 -17.53
CA VAL A 58 1.18 -3.83 -18.15
C VAL A 58 1.57 -3.83 -19.63
N SER A 59 1.24 -2.76 -20.38
CA SER A 59 1.67 -2.60 -21.78
C SER A 59 3.19 -2.57 -21.94
N GLY A 60 3.91 -1.95 -21.00
CA GLY A 60 5.38 -1.97 -20.98
C GLY A 60 5.95 -3.37 -20.78
N LEU A 61 5.37 -4.15 -19.86
CA LEU A 61 5.77 -5.54 -19.62
C LEU A 61 5.46 -6.45 -20.81
N THR A 62 4.37 -6.22 -21.53
CA THR A 62 4.10 -6.91 -22.81
C THR A 62 5.20 -6.60 -23.82
N THR A 63 5.64 -5.33 -23.89
CA THR A 63 6.76 -4.94 -24.78
C THR A 63 8.06 -5.67 -24.41
N VAL A 64 8.33 -5.89 -23.12
CA VAL A 64 9.47 -6.70 -22.66
C VAL A 64 9.35 -8.13 -23.20
N VAL A 65 8.19 -8.79 -23.04
CA VAL A 65 7.98 -10.16 -23.54
C VAL A 65 8.14 -10.25 -25.07
N ASP A 66 7.66 -9.24 -25.81
CA ASP A 66 7.69 -9.24 -27.27
C ASP A 66 9.08 -8.97 -27.85
N GLN A 67 9.88 -8.11 -27.21
CA GLN A 67 11.16 -7.63 -27.75
C GLN A 67 12.39 -8.32 -27.14
N VAL A 68 12.28 -8.88 -25.93
CA VAL A 68 13.41 -9.49 -25.23
C VAL A 68 13.48 -11.00 -25.54
N PRO A 69 14.67 -11.54 -25.84
CA PRO A 69 14.87 -12.97 -26.04
C PRO A 69 14.33 -13.83 -24.88
N ALA A 70 13.73 -14.98 -25.21
CA ALA A 70 13.05 -15.84 -24.24
C ALA A 70 13.99 -16.46 -23.17
N ASP A 71 15.29 -16.53 -23.45
CA ASP A 71 16.33 -16.97 -22.52
C ASP A 71 16.76 -15.88 -21.52
N SER A 72 16.35 -14.62 -21.74
CA SER A 72 16.64 -13.53 -20.82
C SER A 72 15.85 -13.67 -19.51
N PRO A 73 16.47 -13.43 -18.34
CA PRO A 73 15.74 -13.42 -17.06
C PRO A 73 14.61 -12.38 -17.04
N TYR A 74 14.78 -11.24 -17.73
CA TYR A 74 13.77 -10.18 -17.79
C TYR A 74 12.51 -10.59 -18.56
N HIS A 75 12.67 -11.42 -19.61
CA HIS A 75 11.52 -12.00 -20.32
C HIS A 75 10.71 -12.92 -19.40
N GLN A 76 11.39 -13.80 -18.67
CA GLN A 76 10.74 -14.74 -17.75
C GLN A 76 10.01 -14.02 -16.61
N MET A 77 10.65 -13.00 -16.02
CA MET A 77 10.02 -12.18 -14.98
C MET A 77 8.80 -11.41 -15.49
N ALA A 78 8.88 -10.78 -16.67
CA ALA A 78 7.75 -10.07 -17.28
C ALA A 78 6.59 -11.01 -17.60
N LYS A 79 6.89 -12.20 -18.13
CA LYS A 79 5.88 -13.22 -18.41
C LYS A 79 5.18 -13.70 -17.13
N SER A 80 5.94 -13.98 -16.06
CA SER A 80 5.37 -14.37 -14.76
C SER A 80 4.45 -13.30 -14.20
N TYR A 81 4.90 -12.04 -14.22
CA TYR A 81 4.11 -10.90 -13.74
C TYR A 81 2.80 -10.77 -14.52
N LEU A 82 2.84 -10.84 -15.86
CA LEU A 82 1.64 -10.73 -16.70
C LEU A 82 0.65 -11.87 -16.46
N GLN A 83 1.13 -13.10 -16.21
CA GLN A 83 0.28 -14.24 -15.85
C GLN A 83 -0.43 -14.03 -14.51
N GLU A 84 0.27 -13.45 -13.52
CA GLU A 84 -0.34 -13.10 -12.24
C GLU A 84 -1.41 -12.01 -12.40
N GLU A 85 -1.14 -10.97 -13.18
CA GLU A 85 -2.13 -9.91 -13.47
C GLU A 85 -3.37 -10.43 -14.19
N GLU A 86 -3.21 -11.36 -15.13
CA GLU A 86 -4.33 -12.03 -15.79
C GLU A 86 -5.15 -12.82 -14.76
N HIS A 87 -4.50 -13.55 -13.87
CA HIS A 87 -5.16 -14.31 -12.81
C HIS A 87 -5.97 -13.39 -11.87
N TYR A 88 -5.40 -12.27 -11.42
CA TYR A 88 -6.11 -11.31 -10.57
C TYR A 88 -7.32 -10.69 -11.29
N THR A 89 -7.18 -10.37 -12.57
CA THR A 89 -8.28 -9.81 -13.37
C THR A 89 -9.45 -10.79 -13.46
N GLN A 90 -9.17 -12.08 -13.66
CA GLN A 90 -10.19 -13.14 -13.67
C GLN A 90 -10.95 -13.23 -12.33
N LEU A 91 -10.26 -13.10 -11.20
CA LEU A 91 -10.89 -13.12 -9.88
C LEU A 91 -11.84 -11.92 -9.67
N LEU A 92 -11.41 -10.72 -10.07
CA LEU A 92 -12.23 -9.51 -9.96
C LEU A 92 -13.48 -9.57 -10.85
N ASP A 93 -13.38 -10.18 -12.03
CA ASP A 93 -14.53 -10.34 -12.92
C ASP A 93 -15.53 -11.38 -12.40
N VAL A 94 -15.08 -12.46 -11.77
CA VAL A 94 -15.96 -13.42 -11.08
C VAL A 94 -16.72 -12.75 -9.94
N GLU A 95 -16.07 -11.86 -9.18
CA GLU A 95 -16.73 -11.12 -8.10
C GLU A 95 -17.79 -10.13 -8.62
N LYS A 96 -17.50 -9.43 -9.73
CA LYS A 96 -18.49 -8.58 -10.41
C LYS A 96 -19.68 -9.39 -10.93
N GLN A 97 -19.46 -10.59 -11.44
CA GLN A 97 -20.52 -11.50 -11.88
C GLN A 97 -21.36 -12.07 -10.72
N ARG A 98 -20.81 -12.13 -9.50
CA ARG A 98 -21.52 -12.60 -8.29
C ARG A 98 -22.45 -11.57 -7.65
N LYS A 99 -22.61 -10.36 -8.22
CA LYS A 99 -23.64 -9.41 -7.73
C LYS A 99 -25.02 -10.11 -7.75
N PRO A 100 -25.65 -10.33 -6.58
CA PRO A 100 -26.91 -11.05 -6.51
C PRO A 100 -27.96 -10.24 -7.27
N GLY A 101 -28.59 -10.92 -8.23
CA GLY A 101 -29.54 -10.32 -9.16
C GLY A 101 -30.53 -9.42 -8.44
N VAL A 102 -30.54 -8.15 -8.83
CA VAL A 102 -31.59 -7.16 -8.55
C VAL A 102 -32.85 -7.56 -9.33
N ARG A 103 -33.38 -8.76 -9.07
CA ARG A 103 -34.57 -9.31 -9.73
C ARG A 103 -35.81 -9.24 -8.84
N ARG A 104 -35.72 -8.63 -7.64
CA ARG A 104 -36.83 -8.53 -6.68
C ARG A 104 -37.48 -7.14 -6.53
N TRP A 105 -37.00 -6.10 -7.21
CA TRP A 105 -37.57 -4.74 -7.06
C TRP A 105 -38.45 -4.24 -8.22
N GLN A 106 -38.76 -5.07 -9.22
CA GLN A 106 -39.72 -4.71 -10.27
C GLN A 106 -41.19 -5.04 -9.94
N VAL A 107 -41.49 -5.57 -8.74
CA VAL A 107 -42.88 -5.90 -8.36
C VAL A 107 -43.55 -4.80 -7.51
N VAL A 108 -42.81 -3.77 -7.07
CA VAL A 108 -43.39 -2.69 -6.23
C VAL A 108 -43.71 -1.41 -7.04
N SER A 109 -43.20 -1.26 -8.26
CA SER A 109 -43.50 -0.09 -9.11
C SER A 109 -44.86 -0.14 -9.82
N ALA A 110 -45.62 -1.24 -9.73
CA ALA A 110 -46.98 -1.33 -10.29
C ALA A 110 -48.05 -0.65 -9.42
N LEU A 111 -47.75 -0.26 -8.17
CA LEU A 111 -48.71 0.40 -7.27
C LEU A 111 -48.55 1.92 -7.16
N VAL A 112 -47.46 2.50 -7.67
CA VAL A 112 -47.24 3.97 -7.62
C VAL A 112 -47.66 4.67 -8.92
N ALA A 113 -47.86 3.93 -10.02
CA ALA A 113 -48.31 4.48 -11.30
C ALA A 113 -49.77 5.00 -11.30
N VAL A 114 -50.58 4.67 -10.28
CA VAL A 114 -51.96 5.16 -10.15
C VAL A 114 -52.03 6.51 -9.41
N ALA A 115 -51.00 6.90 -8.65
CA ALA A 115 -51.01 8.16 -7.89
C ALA A 115 -50.50 9.38 -8.69
N VAL A 116 -49.74 9.18 -9.77
CA VAL A 116 -49.11 10.29 -10.54
C VAL A 116 -50.00 10.80 -11.68
N VAL A 117 -51.02 10.04 -12.11
CA VAL A 117 -51.93 10.47 -13.20
C VAL A 117 -52.89 11.58 -12.77
N ILE A 118 -53.08 11.83 -11.46
CA ILE A 118 -53.92 12.93 -10.95
C ILE A 118 -53.12 14.23 -10.73
N GLY A 119 -51.78 14.17 -10.69
CA GLY A 119 -50.92 15.34 -10.44
C GLY A 119 -50.40 16.08 -11.67
N ALA A 120 -50.68 15.60 -12.89
CA ALA A 120 -50.03 16.09 -14.13
C ALA A 120 -50.86 17.09 -14.95
N PHE A 121 -51.94 17.68 -14.40
CA PHE A 121 -52.82 18.61 -15.14
C PHE A 121 -52.66 20.09 -14.77
N ILE A 122 -51.67 20.46 -13.96
CA ILE A 122 -51.37 21.85 -13.63
C ILE A 122 -49.89 22.06 -13.95
N VAL A 123 -49.56 23.14 -14.68
CA VAL A 123 -48.22 23.50 -15.20
C VAL A 123 -47.92 23.01 -16.64
N PHE A 124 -48.91 23.17 -17.53
CA PHE A 124 -48.66 23.47 -18.94
C PHE A 124 -48.90 24.97 -19.14
N GLY A 125 -47.83 25.73 -19.35
CA GLY A 125 -47.92 27.14 -19.72
C GLY A 125 -46.73 27.93 -19.23
N GLN A 126 -46.07 28.61 -20.18
CA GLN A 126 -44.93 29.54 -20.02
C GLN A 126 -43.54 28.86 -20.09
N LEU A 127 -42.62 29.18 -21.00
CA LEU A 127 -42.49 30.26 -21.97
C LEU A 127 -41.48 29.83 -23.06
N ASN A 128 -41.80 30.16 -24.30
CA ASN A 128 -40.86 30.23 -25.42
C ASN A 128 -39.86 31.38 -25.20
N ALA A 129 -38.57 31.15 -25.42
CA ALA A 129 -37.61 32.19 -25.75
C ALA A 129 -36.49 31.66 -26.67
N PRO A 130 -36.11 32.38 -27.74
CA PRO A 130 -35.07 31.97 -28.70
C PRO A 130 -33.64 32.22 -28.18
N PRO A 131 -32.62 31.55 -28.75
CA PRO A 131 -31.23 31.69 -28.31
C PRO A 131 -30.57 32.96 -28.88
N PRO A 132 -29.65 33.62 -28.13
CA PRO A 132 -28.79 34.64 -28.69
C PRO A 132 -27.56 34.04 -29.37
N ILE A 133 -27.29 34.54 -30.57
CA ILE A 133 -26.04 34.43 -31.31
C ILE A 133 -25.05 35.42 -30.69
N VAL A 134 -23.86 34.96 -30.30
CA VAL A 134 -22.71 35.85 -30.06
C VAL A 134 -21.46 35.21 -30.65
N GLU A 135 -21.08 35.70 -31.82
CA GLU A 135 -19.72 35.75 -32.35
C GLU A 135 -18.95 36.83 -31.57
N ALA A 136 -17.80 36.48 -31.00
CA ALA A 136 -16.72 37.43 -30.76
C ALA A 136 -15.40 36.65 -30.58
N THR A 137 -14.53 36.82 -31.57
CA THR A 137 -13.13 36.44 -31.59
C THR A 137 -12.34 37.36 -30.65
N GLU A 138 -11.49 36.80 -29.79
CA GLU A 138 -10.35 37.55 -29.26
C GLU A 138 -9.15 36.62 -29.09
N GLN A 139 -8.11 36.89 -29.88
CA GLN A 139 -6.79 36.30 -29.77
C GLN A 139 -6.10 36.90 -28.54
N VAL A 140 -5.67 36.06 -27.59
CA VAL A 140 -4.73 36.46 -26.55
C VAL A 140 -3.37 35.92 -26.91
N THR A 141 -2.50 36.85 -27.32
CA THR A 141 -1.05 36.69 -27.39
C THR A 141 -0.51 36.72 -25.96
N GLU A 142 -0.04 35.58 -25.44
CA GLU A 142 0.70 35.55 -24.18
C GLU A 142 2.20 35.75 -24.44
N GLU A 143 2.69 36.86 -23.90
CA GLU A 143 4.10 37.23 -23.73
C GLU A 143 4.74 36.37 -22.62
N PRO A 144 6.02 35.96 -22.74
CA PRO A 144 6.66 35.11 -21.74
C PRO A 144 6.86 35.89 -20.42
N THR A 145 6.00 35.64 -19.44
CA THR A 145 6.20 36.10 -18.07
C THR A 145 7.28 35.24 -17.41
N VAL A 146 8.41 35.87 -17.13
CA VAL A 146 9.50 35.30 -16.32
C VAL A 146 9.00 35.14 -14.88
N LEU A 147 8.64 33.91 -14.51
CA LEU A 147 8.30 33.57 -13.13
C LEU A 147 9.58 33.58 -12.27
N PRO A 148 9.56 34.21 -11.09
CA PRO A 148 10.66 34.13 -10.15
C PRO A 148 10.88 32.68 -9.71
N THR A 149 12.14 32.26 -9.74
CA THR A 149 12.66 31.02 -9.17
C THR A 149 12.02 30.74 -7.82
N SER A 150 11.06 29.83 -7.78
CA SER A 150 10.60 29.23 -6.54
C SER A 150 11.74 28.38 -5.99
N THR A 151 12.34 28.85 -4.91
CA THR A 151 13.14 28.04 -3.99
C THR A 151 12.44 26.69 -3.78
N PRO A 152 13.16 25.55 -3.86
CA PRO A 152 12.57 24.27 -3.54
C PRO A 152 12.03 24.33 -2.12
N ILE A 153 10.70 24.20 -1.98
CA ILE A 153 10.10 23.87 -0.70
C ILE A 153 10.65 22.50 -0.36
N VAL A 154 11.52 22.47 0.65
CA VAL A 154 11.85 21.26 1.39
C VAL A 154 10.52 20.75 1.94
N GLN A 155 9.89 19.85 1.19
CA GLN A 155 8.78 19.08 1.72
C GLN A 155 9.40 18.20 2.78
N ASN A 156 9.25 18.63 4.04
CA ASN A 156 9.66 17.89 5.23
C ASN A 156 9.26 16.43 5.03
N THR A 157 10.24 15.59 4.72
CA THR A 157 10.12 14.17 4.92
C THR A 157 9.75 14.03 6.41
N PRO A 158 8.65 13.36 6.78
CA PRO A 158 8.32 13.16 8.17
C PRO A 158 9.57 12.65 8.87
N ALA A 159 9.98 13.33 9.93
CA ALA A 159 11.02 12.82 10.81
C ALA A 159 10.65 11.36 11.18
N PRO A 160 11.63 10.44 11.32
CA PRO A 160 11.34 9.08 11.74
C PRO A 160 10.38 9.10 12.92
N ALA A 161 9.33 8.26 12.87
CA ALA A 161 8.30 8.15 13.90
C ALA A 161 8.96 8.22 15.29
N THR A 162 8.83 9.39 15.90
CA THR A 162 9.23 9.60 17.27
C THR A 162 8.10 9.03 18.11
N LEU A 163 8.44 8.42 19.24
CA LEU A 163 7.42 8.03 20.21
C LEU A 163 6.58 9.26 20.58
N ALA A 164 5.40 9.08 21.18
CA ALA A 164 4.53 10.20 21.57
C ALA A 164 5.24 11.26 22.44
N ASP A 165 6.39 10.94 23.05
CA ASP A 165 7.26 11.82 23.83
C ASP A 165 8.45 12.43 23.06
N GLY A 166 8.59 12.17 21.75
CA GLY A 166 9.69 12.68 20.94
C GLY A 166 10.97 11.82 20.94
N SER A 167 11.01 10.72 21.70
CA SER A 167 12.21 9.88 21.80
C SER A 167 12.33 8.86 20.66
N LEU A 168 13.57 8.48 20.34
CA LEU A 168 13.85 7.34 19.48
C LEU A 168 13.65 6.08 20.31
N PRO A 169 12.90 5.10 19.81
CA PRO A 169 12.69 3.92 20.60
C PRO A 169 13.96 3.06 20.68
N THR A 170 14.35 2.74 21.92
CA THR A 170 15.56 1.96 22.24
C THR A 170 15.19 0.72 23.03
N THR A 171 14.69 -0.31 22.35
CA THR A 171 14.70 -1.68 22.92
C THR A 171 14.69 -2.70 21.80
N GLY A 172 15.88 -3.07 21.31
CA GLY A 172 16.01 -4.12 20.30
C GLY A 172 16.23 -5.48 20.94
N PHE A 173 15.23 -6.36 20.89
CA PHE A 173 15.44 -7.79 21.13
C PHE A 173 15.30 -8.50 19.78
N GLU A 174 16.34 -9.23 19.39
CA GLU A 174 16.32 -10.06 18.18
C GLU A 174 15.68 -11.40 18.51
N ILE A 175 14.64 -11.74 17.76
CA ILE A 175 13.86 -12.96 17.96
C ILE A 175 13.98 -13.76 16.69
N LEU A 176 14.82 -14.79 16.74
CA LEU A 176 14.97 -15.75 15.67
C LEU A 176 13.74 -16.66 15.66
N GLY A 177 12.78 -16.33 14.79
CA GLY A 177 11.67 -17.20 14.45
C GLY A 177 12.08 -18.26 13.42
N TYR A 178 11.17 -19.19 13.16
CA TYR A 178 11.42 -20.30 12.22
C TYR A 178 11.66 -19.81 10.77
N ASN A 179 10.96 -18.74 10.36
CA ASN A 179 10.97 -18.23 9.00
C ASN A 179 11.62 -16.84 8.86
N GLY A 180 11.96 -16.18 9.96
CA GLY A 180 12.43 -14.81 9.97
C GLY A 180 12.99 -14.35 11.31
N ALA A 181 13.69 -13.21 11.30
CA ALA A 181 14.14 -12.52 12.50
C ALA A 181 13.25 -11.31 12.75
N MET A 182 12.73 -11.16 13.98
CA MET A 182 11.92 -10.01 14.37
C MET A 182 12.67 -9.18 15.41
N THR A 183 12.64 -7.86 15.27
CA THR A 183 13.16 -6.91 16.24
C THR A 183 12.08 -5.90 16.58
N VAL A 184 11.75 -5.75 17.87
CA VAL A 184 10.98 -4.58 18.32
C VAL A 184 11.91 -3.38 18.22
N ARG A 185 11.55 -2.41 17.40
CA ARG A 185 12.29 -1.15 17.28
C ARG A 185 11.73 -0.11 18.20
N GLY A 186 10.43 -0.16 18.54
CA GLY A 186 9.82 0.78 19.47
C GLY A 186 8.44 0.52 20.02
N ILE A 187 8.06 1.38 20.96
CA ILE A 187 6.89 1.23 21.82
C ILE A 187 6.22 2.59 22.02
N ASP A 188 4.99 2.73 21.52
CA ASP A 188 4.13 3.88 21.83
C ASP A 188 2.98 3.41 22.73
N GLN A 189 2.95 3.93 23.96
CA GLN A 189 1.98 3.49 24.97
C GLN A 189 0.58 4.11 24.82
N ASP A 190 0.39 5.11 23.96
CA ASP A 190 -0.87 5.84 23.78
C ASP A 190 -1.04 6.34 22.33
N VAL A 191 -1.08 5.41 21.38
CA VAL A 191 -1.22 5.71 19.94
C VAL A 191 -2.54 6.44 19.67
N ARG A 192 -2.49 7.62 19.05
CA ARG A 192 -3.67 8.48 18.87
C ARG A 192 -4.28 8.50 17.47
N PHE A 193 -3.47 8.26 16.44
CA PHE A 193 -3.88 8.40 15.04
C PHE A 193 -3.96 7.04 14.36
N VAL A 194 -4.87 6.19 14.83
CA VAL A 194 -5.10 4.86 14.23
C VAL A 194 -6.12 4.98 13.11
N VAL A 195 -5.84 4.37 11.97
CA VAL A 195 -6.72 4.32 10.80
C VAL A 195 -6.95 2.89 10.33
N ASP A 196 -8.09 2.63 9.69
CA ASP A 196 -8.40 1.35 9.04
C ASP A 196 -7.75 1.23 7.65
N THR A 197 -7.99 0.12 6.96
CA THR A 197 -7.52 -0.12 5.59
C THR A 197 -8.05 0.86 4.54
N ASN A 198 -9.11 1.62 4.85
CA ASN A 198 -9.68 2.66 3.99
C ASN A 198 -9.16 4.06 4.37
N GLY A 199 -8.36 4.18 5.43
CA GLY A 199 -7.85 5.45 5.94
C GLY A 199 -8.82 6.18 6.88
N ASN A 200 -9.90 5.54 7.34
CA ASN A 200 -10.81 6.15 8.31
C ASN A 200 -10.21 6.06 9.71
N GLU A 201 -10.37 7.12 10.52
CA GLU A 201 -9.97 7.10 11.93
C GLU A 201 -10.72 5.99 12.69
N VAL A 202 -9.96 5.16 13.40
CA VAL A 202 -10.47 4.12 14.28
C VAL A 202 -10.26 4.56 15.72
N LYS A 203 -11.30 4.44 16.54
CA LYS A 203 -11.25 4.67 17.98
C LYS A 203 -11.24 3.33 18.70
N PRO A 204 -10.67 3.23 19.91
CA PRO A 204 -10.83 2.05 20.75
C PRO A 204 -12.32 1.73 20.91
N ALA A 205 -12.66 0.44 20.89
CA ALA A 205 -14.02 -0.05 21.04
C ALA A 205 -14.65 0.41 22.37
N ASP A 206 -13.85 0.46 23.44
CA ASP A 206 -14.29 0.88 24.78
C ASP A 206 -13.68 2.22 25.21
N ALA A 207 -14.49 3.04 25.90
CA ALA A 207 -14.03 4.31 26.47
C ALA A 207 -12.91 4.14 27.52
N GLY A 208 -12.81 2.96 28.13
CA GLY A 208 -11.75 2.57 29.07
C GLY A 208 -10.49 2.02 28.41
N ALA A 209 -10.45 1.91 27.07
CA ALA A 209 -9.32 1.37 26.31
C ALA A 209 -8.46 2.47 25.68
N LYS A 210 -7.28 2.08 25.23
CA LYS A 210 -6.36 2.87 24.42
C LYS A 210 -5.61 1.97 23.46
N PHE A 211 -5.07 2.57 22.40
CA PHE A 211 -4.17 1.85 21.51
C PHE A 211 -2.73 1.88 22.05
N TYR A 212 -2.07 0.73 21.97
CA TYR A 212 -0.69 0.51 22.30
C TYR A 212 0.02 0.02 21.04
N GLY A 213 1.08 0.69 20.62
CA GLY A 213 1.79 0.43 19.37
C GLY A 213 3.17 -0.14 19.61
N LEU A 214 3.54 -1.16 18.83
CA LEU A 214 4.90 -1.66 18.74
C LEU A 214 5.42 -1.42 17.31
N LEU A 215 6.49 -0.66 17.17
CA LEU A 215 7.20 -0.55 15.90
C LEU A 215 8.07 -1.80 15.74
N VAL A 216 7.74 -2.66 14.80
CA VAL A 216 8.42 -3.93 14.57
C VAL A 216 9.17 -3.88 13.25
N GLU A 217 10.38 -4.43 13.25
CA GLU A 217 11.16 -4.74 12.06
C GLU A 217 11.26 -6.25 11.91
N PHE A 218 10.99 -6.76 10.72
CA PHE A 218 11.04 -8.18 10.42
C PHE A 218 11.91 -8.44 9.19
N GLN A 219 12.83 -9.39 9.30
CA GLN A 219 13.64 -9.90 8.20
C GLN A 219 13.21 -11.31 7.83
N CYS A 220 12.85 -11.54 6.57
CA CYS A 220 12.54 -12.88 6.11
C CYS A 220 13.82 -13.70 5.92
N LEU A 221 13.92 -14.89 6.52
CA LEU A 221 15.08 -15.77 6.43
C LEU A 221 14.87 -16.98 5.49
N ILE A 222 13.63 -17.21 5.07
CA ILE A 222 13.25 -18.20 4.04
C ILE A 222 13.01 -17.49 2.69
N PRO A 223 12.88 -18.24 1.56
CA PRO A 223 12.71 -17.64 0.23
C PRO A 223 11.60 -16.57 0.14
N LEU A 224 10.47 -16.81 0.80
CA LEU A 224 9.31 -15.92 0.82
C LEU A 224 8.52 -16.09 2.12
N CYS A 225 8.25 -14.97 2.79
CA CYS A 225 7.30 -14.85 3.91
C CYS A 225 6.03 -14.20 3.36
N ASN A 226 4.86 -14.77 3.65
CA ASN A 226 3.57 -14.31 3.12
C ASN A 226 2.78 -13.43 4.08
N ASP A 227 3.02 -13.57 5.38
CA ASP A 227 2.35 -12.83 6.44
C ASP A 227 3.35 -12.36 7.51
N ALA A 228 4.33 -11.53 7.14
CA ALA A 228 5.33 -11.01 8.09
C ALA A 228 4.65 -10.32 9.30
N PRO A 229 5.03 -10.68 10.56
CA PRO A 229 6.23 -11.40 10.98
C PRO A 229 6.12 -12.94 11.09
N GLU A 230 5.17 -13.59 10.41
CA GLU A 230 4.93 -15.05 10.42
C GLU A 230 4.76 -15.59 11.84
N ALA A 231 4.07 -14.83 12.70
CA ALA A 231 3.79 -15.18 14.09
C ALA A 231 2.55 -14.44 14.59
N GLU A 232 1.85 -15.05 15.54
CA GLU A 232 0.81 -14.36 16.29
C GLU A 232 1.46 -13.52 17.39
N LEU A 233 1.05 -12.26 17.48
CA LEU A 233 1.57 -11.33 18.48
C LEU A 233 0.49 -11.03 19.50
N TYR A 234 0.84 -11.21 20.77
CA TYR A 234 -0.02 -10.88 21.91
C TYR A 234 0.73 -9.96 22.87
N VAL A 235 0.02 -9.07 23.55
CA VAL A 235 0.51 -8.45 24.78
C VAL A 235 -0.16 -9.10 25.98
N GLN A 236 0.64 -9.53 26.95
CA GLN A 236 0.16 -10.00 28.24
C GLN A 236 -0.01 -8.81 29.18
N LEU A 237 -1.13 -8.75 29.87
CA LEU A 237 -1.46 -7.67 30.78
C LEU A 237 -1.04 -7.99 32.23
N ASN A 238 -0.90 -6.97 33.07
CA ASN A 238 -0.40 -7.13 34.44
C ASN A 238 -1.33 -7.93 35.37
N THR A 239 -2.65 -7.85 35.15
CA THR A 239 -3.62 -8.59 35.98
C THR A 239 -4.10 -9.82 35.24
N GLY A 240 -3.81 -11.01 35.78
CA GLY A 240 -4.22 -12.30 35.23
C GLY A 240 -3.48 -12.65 33.94
N ASN A 241 -3.47 -13.92 33.55
CA ASN A 241 -2.84 -14.37 32.30
C ASN A 241 -3.63 -13.93 31.04
N PHE A 242 -4.23 -12.74 31.06
CA PHE A 242 -4.97 -12.17 29.96
C PHE A 242 -4.00 -11.72 28.88
N ARG A 243 -4.30 -12.14 27.66
CA ARG A 243 -3.53 -11.83 26.45
C ARG A 243 -4.44 -11.07 25.49
N VAL A 244 -3.93 -9.98 24.96
CA VAL A 244 -4.60 -9.17 23.93
C VAL A 244 -3.87 -9.42 22.62
N LEU A 245 -4.61 -9.88 21.60
CA LEU A 245 -4.08 -10.09 20.25
C LEU A 245 -3.87 -8.75 19.54
N ALA A 246 -2.90 -8.69 18.63
CA ALA A 246 -2.74 -7.54 17.73
C ALA A 246 -4.01 -7.29 16.90
N SER A 247 -4.39 -6.02 16.78
CA SER A 247 -5.52 -5.56 15.98
C SER A 247 -5.21 -5.71 14.48
N GLU A 248 -6.09 -6.41 13.76
CA GLU A 248 -5.97 -6.58 12.32
C GLU A 248 -6.56 -5.40 11.54
N GLY A 249 -5.99 -5.10 10.36
CA GLY A 249 -6.56 -4.11 9.44
C GLY A 249 -6.47 -2.67 9.91
N VAL A 250 -5.66 -2.39 10.94
CA VAL A 250 -5.40 -1.04 11.44
C VAL A 250 -3.94 -0.66 11.28
N SER A 251 -3.67 0.63 11.10
CA SER A 251 -2.32 1.19 11.03
C SER A 251 -2.27 2.59 11.65
N ILE A 252 -1.08 3.17 11.81
CA ILE A 252 -0.93 4.56 12.23
C ILE A 252 -0.97 5.45 10.98
N ALA A 253 -1.74 6.54 11.03
CA ALA A 253 -1.87 7.47 9.92
C ALA A 253 -0.51 8.03 9.50
N GLY A 254 -0.16 7.87 8.22
CA GLY A 254 1.11 8.35 7.66
C GLY A 254 2.31 7.43 7.89
N GLU A 255 2.14 6.33 8.62
CA GLU A 255 3.19 5.35 8.88
C GLU A 255 3.06 4.10 7.99
N PRO A 256 4.17 3.42 7.66
CA PRO A 256 4.11 2.17 6.92
C PRO A 256 3.48 1.06 7.78
N ALA A 257 2.57 0.30 7.17
CA ALA A 257 2.13 -0.98 7.70
C ALA A 257 3.19 -2.06 7.42
N LEU A 258 3.19 -3.12 8.22
CA LEU A 258 4.00 -4.30 7.92
C LEU A 258 3.55 -4.88 6.58
N SER A 259 4.48 -4.92 5.61
CA SER A 259 4.24 -5.60 4.34
C SER A 259 3.92 -7.07 4.60
N ARG A 260 2.82 -7.59 4.04
CA ARG A 260 2.45 -8.99 4.18
C ARG A 260 3.53 -9.91 3.58
N ARG A 261 3.94 -9.60 2.34
CA ARG A 261 4.94 -10.37 1.61
C ARG A 261 6.34 -9.77 1.69
N VAL A 262 7.31 -10.59 2.06
CA VAL A 262 8.73 -10.21 2.18
C VAL A 262 9.60 -11.33 1.62
N SER A 263 10.49 -11.01 0.69
CA SER A 263 11.45 -11.99 0.15
C SER A 263 12.65 -12.19 1.07
N GLN A 264 13.36 -13.30 0.92
CA GLN A 264 14.55 -13.62 1.71
C GLN A 264 15.55 -12.45 1.79
N GLY A 265 16.05 -12.20 2.99
CA GLY A 265 17.05 -11.17 3.29
C GLY A 265 16.50 -9.75 3.33
N GLN A 266 15.29 -9.50 2.81
CA GLN A 266 14.65 -8.19 2.89
C GLN A 266 14.06 -7.96 4.28
N THR A 267 14.07 -6.70 4.69
CA THR A 267 13.42 -6.24 5.91
C THR A 267 12.15 -5.47 5.59
N THR A 268 11.13 -5.67 6.41
CA THR A 268 9.92 -4.83 6.44
C THR A 268 9.82 -4.21 7.82
N ARG A 269 9.25 -3.02 7.90
CA ARG A 269 9.00 -2.32 9.16
C ARG A 269 7.58 -1.80 9.17
N GLY A 270 6.91 -1.93 10.31
CA GLY A 270 5.61 -1.32 10.51
C GLY A 270 5.15 -1.41 11.95
N TRP A 271 4.08 -0.67 12.23
CA TRP A 271 3.45 -0.66 13.54
C TRP A 271 2.48 -1.84 13.68
N VAL A 272 2.59 -2.53 14.81
CA VAL A 272 1.62 -3.51 15.31
C VAL A 272 0.85 -2.82 16.43
N ILE A 273 -0.48 -2.79 16.32
CA ILE A 273 -1.33 -2.05 17.25
C ILE A 273 -2.11 -3.05 18.10
N PHE A 274 -2.24 -2.78 19.39
CA PHE A 274 -3.03 -3.53 20.35
C PHE A 274 -4.04 -2.59 20.99
N GLU A 275 -5.24 -3.08 21.26
CA GLU A 275 -6.23 -2.34 22.05
C GLU A 275 -6.24 -2.86 23.48
N ILE A 276 -5.74 -2.05 24.42
CA ILE A 276 -5.55 -2.45 25.82
C ILE A 276 -6.38 -1.59 26.79
N PRO A 277 -6.81 -2.13 27.94
CA PRO A 277 -7.45 -1.33 28.98
C PRO A 277 -6.47 -0.31 29.58
N ARG A 278 -6.92 0.94 29.78
CA ARG A 278 -6.10 2.00 30.41
C ARG A 278 -5.65 1.66 31.83
N SER A 279 -6.44 0.86 32.55
CA SER A 279 -6.16 0.44 33.93
C SER A 279 -5.20 -0.73 34.05
N ASN A 280 -4.81 -1.36 32.93
CA ASN A 280 -4.05 -2.61 32.92
C ASN A 280 -2.97 -2.57 31.82
N PRO A 281 -1.78 -2.00 32.12
CA PRO A 281 -0.70 -1.92 31.15
C PRO A 281 -0.14 -3.31 30.78
N PRO A 282 0.44 -3.44 29.57
CA PRO A 282 1.06 -4.67 29.15
C PRO A 282 2.39 -4.88 29.88
N THR A 283 2.66 -6.10 30.32
CA THR A 283 3.92 -6.48 30.98
C THR A 283 4.86 -7.23 30.04
N ASP A 284 4.30 -8.00 29.10
CA ASP A 284 5.10 -8.85 28.21
C ASP A 284 4.53 -8.85 26.80
N LEU A 285 5.40 -8.92 25.80
CA LEU A 285 5.10 -9.29 24.43
C LEU A 285 5.28 -10.81 24.30
N VAL A 286 4.21 -11.50 23.91
CA VAL A 286 4.21 -12.94 23.66
C VAL A 286 4.12 -13.16 22.16
N ILE A 287 5.11 -13.85 21.61
CA ILE A 287 5.22 -14.14 20.18
C ILE A 287 5.05 -15.64 20.01
N TRP A 288 4.02 -16.03 19.27
CA TRP A 288 3.69 -17.42 19.08
C TRP A 288 3.90 -17.84 17.62
N PRO A 289 4.97 -18.59 17.32
CA PRO A 289 5.20 -19.08 15.98
C PRO A 289 4.06 -20.00 15.51
N PRO A 290 3.78 -20.06 14.20
CA PRO A 290 2.91 -21.07 13.62
C PRO A 290 3.53 -22.46 13.80
N ALA A 291 2.71 -23.49 13.74
CA ALA A 291 3.22 -24.86 13.69
C ALA A 291 4.04 -25.05 12.40
N PRO A 292 5.20 -25.73 12.45
CA PRO A 292 5.93 -26.10 11.25
C PRO A 292 5.04 -26.87 10.28
N GLN A 293 5.27 -26.74 8.97
CA GLN A 293 4.51 -27.52 7.98
C GLN A 293 4.62 -29.02 8.28
N GLY A 294 3.46 -29.69 8.39
CA GLY A 294 3.38 -31.11 8.71
C GLY A 294 3.45 -31.46 10.20
N SER A 295 3.44 -30.46 11.10
CA SER A 295 3.31 -30.64 12.54
C SER A 295 2.01 -30.03 13.04
N ASP A 296 1.30 -30.74 13.92
CA ASP A 296 0.16 -30.18 14.68
C ASP A 296 0.63 -29.48 15.97
N THR A 297 1.88 -29.73 16.39
CA THR A 297 2.45 -29.14 17.59
C THR A 297 3.09 -27.80 17.26
N ARG A 298 2.60 -26.73 17.91
CA ARG A 298 3.23 -25.41 17.86
C ARG A 298 4.48 -25.36 18.74
N PRO A 299 5.50 -24.58 18.36
CA PRO A 299 6.60 -24.27 19.26
C PRO A 299 6.10 -23.52 20.51
N ASP A 300 6.89 -23.59 21.59
CA ASP A 300 6.66 -22.76 22.76
C ASP A 300 6.73 -21.27 22.40
N PRO A 301 5.87 -20.44 23.01
CA PRO A 301 5.89 -19.01 22.74
C PRO A 301 7.15 -18.36 23.29
N VAL A 302 7.65 -17.35 22.59
CA VAL A 302 8.72 -16.47 23.08
C VAL A 302 8.07 -15.35 23.86
N VAL A 303 8.53 -15.12 25.09
CA VAL A 303 8.02 -14.07 25.99
C VAL A 303 9.11 -13.04 26.22
N VAL A 304 8.80 -11.77 25.95
CA VAL A 304 9.71 -10.64 26.09
C VAL A 304 9.08 -9.62 27.02
N GLY A 305 9.76 -9.30 28.13
CA GLY A 305 9.30 -8.26 29.05
C GLY A 305 9.27 -6.89 28.38
N LEU A 306 8.15 -6.19 28.51
CA LEU A 306 7.97 -4.82 28.04
C LEU A 306 8.29 -3.84 29.18
N PRO A 307 8.86 -2.66 28.87
CA PRO A 307 9.04 -1.61 29.86
C PRO A 307 7.67 -1.12 30.35
N GLY A 308 7.47 -1.20 31.68
CA GLY A 308 6.28 -0.71 32.39
C GLY A 308 6.31 0.78 32.65
#